data_AF-A0A9D1DU06-F1
#
_entry.id   AF-A0A9D1DU06-F1
#
_cell.length_a   1.000
_cell.length_b   1.000
_cell.length_c   1.000
_cell.angle_alpha   90.00
_cell.angle_beta   90.00
_cell.angle_gamma   90.00
#
_symmetry.space_group_name_H-M   'P 1'
#
loop_
_entity.id
_entity.type
_entity.pdbx_description
1 polymer ?
#
loop_
_entity_poly.entity_id
_entity_poly.type
_entity_poly.pdbx_seq_one_letter_code
_entity_poly.pdbx_strand_id
1 'polypeptide(L)'
;MIEVKFDDVLRIYEKEICKNTKNKYKIYKFEKYKMMNIKKVCNDLVDLNYNGGFYNIFLIKYPKERIIMSLNIKDKLINHYVTRYYLMPKLECKLDDRNTATRKGKGRDYALNLVKKYIEKMKKYDKFYILKLDISKYFYSIDHNVLKNMLKEDLGDTFEYKYICNIIDSTNKDYINKSISKINSKNNLSLPYYLYDKGVPIGNMTSQFLSIYYLNRLDHKIIHDYKIKYFVKYMDDFILIHQDKKYLKEVKEKIEQELNDVYKLKVNKNKTNITNSKEGFIFLGYRFRVINNKTIINISNSTLKRVKKRIKEVRYLYDNDKITFNSTFSSINNYYYSFKTLKIKRLVDKYFFTN
;
A
#
# COMPACT_ATOMS: atom_id res chain seq x y z
N MET A 1 -18.87 26.86 -9.78
CA MET A 1 -19.39 26.50 -8.45
C MET A 1 -18.98 25.06 -8.18
N ILE A 2 -18.43 24.73 -7.00
CA ILE A 2 -18.04 23.34 -6.70
C ILE A 2 -19.33 22.54 -6.49
N GLU A 3 -19.63 21.63 -7.41
CA GLU A 3 -20.82 20.78 -7.29
C GLU A 3 -20.43 19.48 -6.57
N VAL A 4 -20.78 19.38 -5.28
CA VAL A 4 -20.62 18.15 -4.50
C VAL A 4 -21.95 17.42 -4.46
N LYS A 5 -22.00 16.25 -5.11
CA LYS A 5 -23.22 15.43 -5.13
C LYS A 5 -23.38 14.69 -3.82
N PHE A 6 -24.51 14.92 -3.14
CA PHE A 6 -24.84 14.27 -1.88
C PHE A 6 -24.81 12.73 -2.00
N ASP A 7 -25.38 12.19 -3.08
CA ASP A 7 -25.44 10.76 -3.34
C ASP A 7 -24.05 10.11 -3.47
N ASP A 8 -23.08 10.85 -3.99
CA ASP A 8 -21.72 10.36 -4.15
C ASP A 8 -21.00 10.24 -2.79
N VAL A 9 -21.19 11.21 -1.91
CA VAL A 9 -20.68 11.16 -0.52
C VAL A 9 -21.37 10.04 0.26
N LEU A 10 -22.69 9.90 0.11
CA LEU A 10 -23.47 8.84 0.74
C LEU A 10 -23.00 7.45 0.27
N ARG A 11 -22.79 7.27 -1.04
CA ARG A 11 -22.31 6.02 -1.63
C ARG A 11 -20.94 5.63 -1.09
N ILE A 12 -20.02 6.59 -0.97
CA ILE A 12 -18.69 6.34 -0.35
C ILE A 12 -18.85 5.87 1.10
N TYR A 13 -19.73 6.52 1.86
CA TYR A 13 -19.98 6.14 3.24
C TYR A 13 -20.43 4.68 3.36
N GLU A 14 -21.48 4.31 2.63
CA GLU A 14 -22.12 3.00 2.74
C GLU A 14 -21.28 1.87 2.17
N LYS A 15 -20.63 2.09 1.02
CA LYS A 15 -19.88 1.04 0.32
C LYS A 15 -18.47 0.86 0.86
N GLU A 16 -17.82 1.93 1.31
CA GLU A 16 -16.40 1.90 1.69
C GLU A 16 -16.19 2.14 3.19
N ILE A 17 -16.65 3.26 3.73
CA ILE A 17 -16.22 3.68 5.08
C ILE A 17 -16.89 2.89 6.19
N CYS A 18 -18.21 2.67 6.10
CA CYS A 18 -18.97 1.92 7.09
C CYS A 18 -18.47 0.47 7.17
N LYS A 19 -18.26 -0.18 6.01
CA LYS A 19 -17.78 -1.57 5.95
C LYS A 19 -16.36 -1.77 6.46
N ASN A 20 -15.46 -0.81 6.21
CA ASN A 20 -14.04 -0.95 6.55
C ASN A 20 -13.69 -0.42 7.95
N THR A 21 -14.57 0.32 8.60
CA THR A 21 -14.31 0.86 9.94
C THR A 21 -14.59 -0.19 11.01
N LYS A 22 -13.56 -0.64 11.73
CA LYS A 22 -13.72 -1.67 12.78
C LYS A 22 -14.43 -1.18 14.04
N ASN A 23 -14.33 0.11 14.36
CA ASN A 23 -14.91 0.67 15.57
C ASN A 23 -16.42 0.89 15.40
N LYS A 24 -17.21 -0.08 15.88
CA LYS A 24 -18.68 -0.05 15.79
C LYS A 24 -19.31 1.16 16.49
N TYR A 25 -18.76 1.61 17.62
CA TYR A 25 -19.28 2.78 18.33
C TYR A 25 -19.13 4.07 17.52
N LYS A 26 -18.00 4.26 16.83
CA LYS A 26 -17.82 5.41 15.93
C LYS A 26 -18.84 5.39 14.79
N ILE A 27 -19.11 4.22 14.21
CA ILE A 27 -20.14 4.05 13.17
C ILE A 27 -21.51 4.40 13.74
N TYR A 28 -21.90 3.81 14.86
CA TYR A 28 -23.19 4.07 15.50
C TYR A 28 -23.43 5.56 15.76
N LYS A 29 -22.44 6.26 16.33
CA LYS A 29 -22.53 7.71 16.58
C LYS A 29 -22.72 8.52 15.29
N PHE A 30 -22.12 8.07 14.18
CA PHE A 30 -22.29 8.70 12.89
C PHE A 30 -23.66 8.38 12.28
N GLU A 31 -24.09 7.13 12.33
CA GLU A 31 -25.38 6.64 11.81
C GLU A 31 -26.58 7.31 12.48
N LYS A 32 -26.51 7.56 13.80
CA LYS A 32 -27.58 8.26 14.55
C LYS A 32 -27.98 9.59 13.91
N TYR A 33 -27.04 10.30 13.32
CA TYR A 33 -27.28 11.58 12.63
C TYR A 33 -26.74 11.55 11.19
N LYS A 34 -26.90 10.41 10.50
CA LYS A 34 -26.27 10.13 9.20
C LYS A 34 -26.49 11.25 8.19
N MET A 35 -27.75 11.59 7.90
CA MET A 35 -28.10 12.60 6.88
C MET A 35 -27.50 13.97 7.17
N MET A 36 -27.62 14.43 8.42
CA MET A 36 -27.04 15.70 8.87
C MET A 36 -25.50 15.69 8.79
N ASN A 37 -24.86 14.58 9.16
CA ASN A 37 -23.41 14.44 9.07
C ASN A 37 -22.92 14.45 7.62
N ILE A 38 -23.62 13.79 6.70
CA ILE A 38 -23.28 13.79 5.27
C ILE A 38 -23.49 15.19 4.69
N LYS A 39 -24.59 15.87 5.00
CA LYS A 39 -24.82 17.25 4.55
C LYS A 39 -23.72 18.20 5.04
N LYS A 40 -23.30 18.06 6.31
CA LYS A 40 -22.18 18.83 6.85
C LYS A 40 -20.88 18.57 6.07
N VAL A 41 -20.56 17.30 5.77
CA VAL A 41 -19.39 16.96 4.93
C VAL A 41 -19.49 17.59 3.54
N CYS A 42 -20.69 17.63 2.94
CA CYS A 42 -20.88 18.29 1.64
C CYS A 42 -20.59 19.79 1.73
N ASN A 43 -21.10 20.46 2.76
CA ASN A 43 -20.83 21.89 2.99
C ASN A 43 -19.32 22.12 3.23
N ASP A 44 -18.69 21.32 4.09
CA ASP A 44 -17.24 21.42 4.37
C ASP A 44 -16.39 21.26 3.08
N LEU A 45 -16.83 20.42 2.12
CA LEU A 45 -16.19 20.24 0.82
C LEU A 45 -16.41 21.42 -0.14
N VAL A 46 -17.59 22.03 -0.11
CA VAL A 46 -17.94 23.20 -0.96
C VAL A 46 -17.25 24.46 -0.45
N ASP A 47 -17.26 24.67 0.86
CA ASP A 47 -16.71 25.86 1.51
C ASP A 47 -15.18 25.81 1.63
N LEU A 48 -14.55 24.69 1.24
CA LEU A 48 -13.10 24.45 1.32
C LEU A 48 -12.53 24.54 2.75
N ASN A 49 -13.36 24.30 3.77
CA ASN A 49 -13.04 24.49 5.19
C ASN A 49 -12.26 23.32 5.83
N TYR A 50 -11.43 22.62 5.06
CA TYR A 50 -10.74 21.42 5.53
C TYR A 50 -9.23 21.61 5.70
N ASN A 51 -8.80 21.56 6.95
CA ASN A 51 -7.41 21.73 7.37
C ASN A 51 -6.72 20.39 7.70
N GLY A 52 -6.99 19.34 6.94
CA GLY A 52 -6.32 18.04 7.08
C GLY A 52 -6.80 17.15 8.23
N GLY A 53 -7.86 17.57 8.96
CA GLY A 53 -8.50 16.77 10.01
C GLY A 53 -7.63 16.45 11.24
N PHE A 54 -8.15 15.62 12.13
CA PHE A 54 -7.42 15.14 13.32
C PHE A 54 -7.23 13.62 13.28
N TYR A 55 -5.98 13.20 13.43
CA TYR A 55 -5.57 11.81 13.45
C TYR A 55 -5.65 11.18 14.84
N ASN A 56 -6.33 10.04 14.92
CA ASN A 56 -6.12 9.06 15.98
C ASN A 56 -4.90 8.20 15.63
N ILE A 57 -3.83 8.34 16.43
CA ILE A 57 -2.55 7.68 16.19
C ILE A 57 -2.44 6.44 17.08
N PHE A 58 -2.17 5.29 16.46
CA PHE A 58 -2.03 4.04 17.20
C PHE A 58 -1.00 3.10 16.56
N LEU A 59 -0.49 2.19 17.38
CA LEU A 59 0.50 1.18 16.99
C LEU A 59 -0.18 -0.07 16.44
N ILE A 60 0.29 -0.55 15.29
CA ILE A 60 0.05 -1.92 14.82
C ILE A 60 1.36 -2.70 14.91
N LYS A 61 1.37 -3.82 15.63
CA LYS A 61 2.57 -4.66 15.81
C LYS A 61 2.77 -5.73 14.73
N TYR A 62 1.70 -6.19 14.07
CA TYR A 62 1.76 -7.32 13.13
C TYR A 62 1.37 -6.93 11.69
N PRO A 63 2.07 -7.42 10.64
CA PRO A 63 3.27 -8.28 10.67
C PRO A 63 4.58 -7.53 10.99
N LYS A 64 4.57 -6.19 10.96
CA LYS A 64 5.67 -5.31 11.33
C LYS A 64 5.10 -4.15 12.14
N GLU A 65 5.86 -3.68 13.11
CA GLU A 65 5.53 -2.52 13.91
C GLU A 65 5.49 -1.26 13.05
N ARG A 66 4.36 -0.55 13.12
CA ARG A 66 4.13 0.69 12.38
C ARG A 66 3.09 1.55 13.07
N ILE A 67 3.25 2.85 12.89
CA ILE A 67 2.31 3.85 13.38
C ILE A 67 1.27 4.08 12.29
N ILE A 68 0.00 3.99 12.68
CA ILE A 68 -1.13 4.27 11.81
C ILE A 68 -1.79 5.56 12.29
N MET A 69 -2.07 6.43 11.32
CA MET A 69 -2.80 7.67 11.51
C MET A 69 -4.19 7.49 10.92
N SER A 70 -5.19 7.23 11.76
CA SER A 70 -6.58 7.08 11.31
C SER A 70 -7.34 8.38 11.54
N LEU A 71 -7.89 8.91 10.45
CA LEU A 71 -8.87 9.99 10.49
C LEU A 71 -10.19 9.59 11.19
N ASN A 72 -10.96 10.58 11.62
CA ASN A 72 -12.34 10.42 12.04
C ASN A 72 -13.26 10.18 10.84
N ILE A 73 -14.51 9.74 11.06
CA ILE A 73 -15.39 9.32 9.94
C ILE A 73 -15.67 10.46 8.95
N LYS A 74 -15.90 11.68 9.44
CA LYS A 74 -16.12 12.88 8.58
C LYS A 74 -14.90 13.17 7.71
N ASP A 75 -13.72 13.26 8.34
CA ASP A 75 -12.47 13.49 7.64
C ASP A 75 -12.11 12.35 6.66
N LYS A 76 -12.46 11.10 6.99
CA LYS A 76 -12.31 9.96 6.08
C LYS A 76 -13.20 10.11 4.86
N LEU A 77 -14.46 10.51 5.04
CA LEU A 77 -15.39 10.73 3.92
C LEU A 77 -14.83 11.77 2.95
N ILE A 78 -14.40 12.89 3.50
CA ILE A 78 -13.69 13.94 2.77
C ILE A 78 -12.49 13.36 2.01
N ASN A 79 -11.62 12.62 2.70
CA ASN A 79 -10.40 12.06 2.12
C ASN A 79 -10.69 11.10 0.96
N HIS A 80 -11.70 10.24 1.12
CA HIS A 80 -12.15 9.33 0.07
C HIS A 80 -12.78 10.09 -1.10
N TYR A 81 -13.64 11.09 -0.83
CA TYR A 81 -14.30 11.87 -1.86
C TYR A 81 -13.28 12.59 -2.75
N VAL A 82 -12.36 13.34 -2.14
CA VAL A 82 -11.28 14.04 -2.86
C VAL A 82 -10.43 13.07 -3.66
N THR A 83 -10.12 11.89 -3.12
CA THR A 83 -9.33 10.92 -3.86
C THR A 83 -10.10 10.36 -5.07
N ARG A 84 -11.37 9.97 -4.88
CA ARG A 84 -12.20 9.33 -5.91
C ARG A 84 -12.60 10.28 -7.04
N TYR A 85 -12.95 11.52 -6.69
CA TYR A 85 -13.56 12.45 -7.64
C TYR A 85 -12.61 13.54 -8.14
N TYR A 86 -11.56 13.87 -7.39
CA TYR A 86 -10.61 14.91 -7.82
C TYR A 86 -9.28 14.32 -8.30
N LEU A 87 -8.63 13.50 -7.47
CA LEU A 87 -7.29 12.96 -7.77
C LEU A 87 -7.31 11.87 -8.85
N MET A 88 -8.08 10.80 -8.63
CA MET A 88 -8.08 9.64 -9.53
C MET A 88 -8.46 10.01 -10.97
N PRO A 89 -9.53 10.76 -11.24
CA PRO A 89 -9.93 11.07 -12.63
C PRO A 89 -8.87 11.87 -13.40
N LYS A 90 -8.14 12.77 -12.72
CA LYS A 90 -7.13 13.63 -13.34
C LYS A 90 -5.76 12.96 -13.48
N LEU A 91 -5.38 12.09 -12.55
CA LEU A 91 -4.00 11.57 -12.45
C LEU A 91 -3.86 10.08 -12.79
N GLU A 92 -4.93 9.28 -12.74
CA GLU A 92 -4.83 7.83 -12.96
C GLU A 92 -4.42 7.47 -14.40
N CYS A 93 -4.78 8.30 -15.39
CA CYS A 93 -4.39 8.12 -16.79
C CYS A 93 -2.87 8.23 -16.99
N LYS A 94 -2.15 8.91 -16.10
CA LYS A 94 -0.69 9.06 -16.16
C LYS A 94 0.04 7.85 -15.60
N LEU A 95 -0.63 6.96 -14.85
CA LEU A 95 -0.02 5.82 -14.17
C LEU A 95 0.10 4.60 -15.09
N ASP A 96 1.33 4.12 -15.29
CA ASP A 96 1.60 2.91 -16.07
C ASP A 96 0.92 1.66 -15.48
N ASP A 97 0.50 0.74 -16.33
CA ASP A 97 -0.20 -0.50 -15.93
C ASP A 97 0.67 -1.46 -15.10
N ARG A 98 2.00 -1.33 -15.18
CA ARG A 98 2.96 -2.07 -14.36
C ARG A 98 3.00 -1.57 -12.92
N ASN A 99 2.43 -0.40 -12.62
CA ASN A 99 2.15 0.07 -11.27
C ASN A 99 0.79 -0.49 -10.82
N THR A 100 0.85 -1.50 -9.96
CA THR A 100 -0.27 -2.42 -9.70
C THR A 100 -0.97 -2.19 -8.37
N ALA A 101 -0.41 -1.37 -7.48
CA ALA A 101 -0.94 -1.21 -6.14
C ALA A 101 -2.08 -0.19 -6.08
N THR A 102 -3.07 -0.46 -5.21
CA THR A 102 -4.19 0.45 -4.87
C THR A 102 -5.02 0.98 -6.03
N ARG A 103 -5.00 0.31 -7.18
CA ARG A 103 -5.76 0.68 -8.37
C ARG A 103 -6.93 -0.27 -8.59
N LYS A 104 -8.01 0.18 -9.20
CA LYS A 104 -9.20 -0.67 -9.40
C LYS A 104 -8.87 -1.81 -10.38
N GLY A 105 -9.20 -3.05 -10.01
CA GLY A 105 -8.88 -4.24 -10.82
C GLY A 105 -7.40 -4.62 -10.85
N LYS A 106 -6.53 -3.83 -10.21
CA LYS A 106 -5.09 -4.04 -10.12
C LYS A 106 -4.74 -4.23 -8.64
N GLY A 107 -4.05 -5.30 -8.33
CA GLY A 107 -3.74 -5.64 -6.95
C GLY A 107 -2.68 -6.71 -6.90
N ARG A 108 -2.61 -7.40 -5.76
CA ARG A 108 -1.60 -8.44 -5.53
C ARG A 108 -1.62 -9.51 -6.61
N ASP A 109 -2.80 -10.03 -6.95
CA ASP A 109 -2.92 -11.12 -7.91
C ASP A 109 -2.57 -10.67 -9.33
N TYR A 110 -2.98 -9.46 -9.72
CA TYR A 110 -2.59 -8.86 -10.99
C TYR A 110 -1.06 -8.71 -11.09
N ALA A 111 -0.41 -8.20 -10.03
CA ALA A 111 1.04 -8.06 -9.98
C ALA A 111 1.77 -9.41 -10.10
N LEU A 112 1.29 -10.44 -9.38
CA LEU A 112 1.84 -11.79 -9.44
C LEU A 112 1.68 -12.41 -10.83
N ASN A 113 0.51 -12.23 -11.45
CA ASN A 113 0.24 -12.70 -12.81
C ASN A 113 1.12 -11.98 -13.84
N LEU A 114 1.37 -10.67 -13.66
CA LEU A 114 2.23 -9.89 -14.53
C LEU A 114 3.70 -10.35 -14.43
N VAL A 115 4.20 -10.57 -13.21
CA VAL A 115 5.52 -11.14 -12.97
C VAL A 115 5.63 -12.53 -13.60
N LYS A 116 4.63 -13.40 -13.42
CA LYS A 116 4.59 -14.71 -14.05
C LYS A 116 4.68 -14.59 -15.58
N LYS A 117 3.86 -13.75 -16.19
CA LYS A 117 3.86 -13.50 -17.64
C LYS A 117 5.24 -13.04 -18.14
N TYR A 118 5.92 -12.18 -17.39
CA TYR A 118 7.24 -11.68 -17.77
C TYR A 118 8.34 -12.72 -17.62
N ILE A 119 8.29 -13.54 -16.56
CA ILE A 119 9.17 -14.70 -16.42
C ILE A 119 9.02 -15.63 -17.62
N GLU A 120 7.79 -15.99 -18.01
CA GLU A 120 7.55 -16.85 -19.17
C GLU A 120 8.13 -16.27 -20.47
N LYS A 121 8.03 -14.95 -20.68
CA LYS A 121 8.63 -14.29 -21.84
C LYS A 121 10.16 -14.26 -21.80
N MET A 122 10.76 -14.23 -20.61
CA MET A 122 12.22 -14.17 -20.43
C MET A 122 12.89 -15.53 -20.50
N LYS A 123 12.12 -16.63 -20.43
CA LYS A 123 12.63 -18.00 -20.61
C LYS A 123 13.28 -18.29 -21.95
N LYS A 124 13.03 -17.45 -22.97
CA LYS A 124 13.77 -17.53 -24.23
C LYS A 124 15.28 -17.37 -24.04
N TYR A 125 15.70 -16.77 -22.92
CA TYR A 125 17.08 -16.73 -22.48
C TYR A 125 17.32 -17.82 -21.43
N ASP A 126 18.38 -18.61 -21.59
CA ASP A 126 18.75 -19.66 -20.64
C ASP A 126 18.98 -19.10 -19.22
N LYS A 127 19.52 -17.88 -19.15
CA LYS A 127 19.73 -17.16 -17.90
C LYS A 127 19.26 -15.72 -18.03
N PHE A 128 18.55 -15.27 -17.00
CA PHE A 128 18.19 -13.87 -16.83
C PHE A 128 18.27 -13.51 -15.34
N TYR A 129 18.26 -12.21 -15.08
CA TYR A 129 18.48 -11.63 -13.77
C TYR A 129 17.29 -10.78 -13.36
N ILE A 130 17.09 -10.69 -12.05
CA ILE A 130 16.00 -9.95 -11.43
C ILE A 130 16.63 -8.98 -10.44
N LEU A 131 16.37 -7.69 -10.65
CA LEU A 131 16.67 -6.63 -9.70
C LEU A 131 15.41 -6.39 -8.86
N LYS A 132 15.53 -6.65 -7.56
CA LYS A 132 14.55 -6.23 -6.57
C LYS A 132 15.04 -4.95 -5.91
N LEU A 133 14.19 -3.94 -5.86
CA LEU A 133 14.44 -2.63 -5.25
C LEU A 133 13.33 -2.35 -4.21
N ASP A 134 13.70 -1.86 -3.02
CA ASP A 134 12.80 -1.49 -1.92
C ASP A 134 13.23 -0.13 -1.37
N ILE A 135 12.28 0.76 -1.10
CA ILE A 135 12.56 2.10 -0.57
C ILE A 135 12.49 2.09 0.97
N SER A 136 13.48 2.69 1.62
CA SER A 136 13.53 2.73 3.08
C SER A 136 12.48 3.70 3.63
N LYS A 137 11.64 3.20 4.56
CA LYS A 137 10.62 3.99 5.28
C LYS A 137 9.75 4.85 4.35
N TYR A 138 9.38 4.32 3.19
CA TYR A 138 8.79 5.06 2.07
C TYR A 138 7.79 6.16 2.46
N PHE A 139 6.69 5.79 3.14
CA PHE A 139 5.66 6.75 3.56
C PHE A 139 6.17 7.89 4.47
N TYR A 140 7.21 7.67 5.28
CA TYR A 140 7.80 8.70 6.13
C TYR A 140 8.81 9.58 5.39
N SER A 141 9.27 9.15 4.23
CA SER A 141 10.36 9.78 3.49
C SER A 141 9.90 10.56 2.26
N ILE A 142 8.64 10.44 1.85
CA ILE A 142 8.06 11.24 0.75
C ILE A 142 8.23 12.73 1.07
N ASP A 143 8.89 13.46 0.20
CA ASP A 143 9.14 14.88 0.37
C ASP A 143 7.90 15.70 -0.03
N HIS A 144 7.45 16.60 0.85
CA HIS A 144 6.24 17.38 0.60
C HIS A 144 6.42 18.33 -0.57
N ASN A 145 7.56 19.01 -0.68
CA ASN A 145 7.79 20.02 -1.70
C ASN A 145 7.87 19.38 -3.08
N VAL A 146 8.58 18.26 -3.21
CA VAL A 146 8.62 17.49 -4.47
C VAL A 146 7.22 17.04 -4.87
N LEU A 147 6.45 16.45 -3.94
CA LEU A 147 5.10 15.97 -4.23
C LEU A 147 4.15 17.11 -4.60
N LYS A 148 4.19 18.23 -3.89
CA LYS A 148 3.37 19.41 -4.17
C LYS A 148 3.72 20.01 -5.53
N ASN A 149 5.00 20.13 -5.88
CA ASN A 149 5.41 20.62 -7.20
C ASN A 149 4.88 19.73 -8.33
N MET A 150 5.03 18.40 -8.18
CA MET A 150 4.47 17.45 -9.15
C MET A 150 2.94 17.56 -9.28
N LEU A 151 2.23 17.81 -8.17
CA LEU A 151 0.78 18.00 -8.20
C LEU A 151 0.39 19.33 -8.82
N LYS A 152 1.17 20.39 -8.57
CA LYS A 152 0.92 21.73 -9.12
C LYS A 152 1.07 21.75 -10.63
N GLU A 153 2.07 21.06 -11.18
CA GLU A 153 2.26 20.91 -12.62
C GLU A 153 1.06 20.20 -13.29
N ASP A 154 0.46 19.23 -12.59
CA ASP A 154 -0.59 18.38 -13.16
C ASP A 154 -2.02 18.89 -12.91
N LEU A 155 -2.25 19.54 -11.77
CA LEU A 155 -3.57 20.02 -11.35
C LEU A 155 -3.73 21.53 -11.57
N GLY A 156 -2.64 22.30 -11.66
CA GLY A 156 -2.64 23.76 -11.61
C GLY A 156 -2.83 24.31 -10.19
N ASP A 157 -2.95 25.64 -10.07
CA ASP A 157 -3.28 26.31 -8.80
C ASP A 157 -4.79 26.31 -8.53
N THR A 158 -5.37 25.12 -8.52
CA THR A 158 -6.80 24.93 -8.30
C THR A 158 -7.13 24.71 -6.83
N PHE A 159 -8.42 24.77 -6.49
CA PHE A 159 -8.85 24.50 -5.12
C PHE A 159 -8.53 23.05 -4.70
N GLU A 160 -8.56 22.09 -5.62
CA GLU A 160 -8.20 20.69 -5.34
C GLU A 160 -6.74 20.59 -4.92
N TYR A 161 -5.84 21.29 -5.62
CA TYR A 161 -4.42 21.35 -5.27
C TYR A 161 -4.22 21.85 -3.84
N LYS A 162 -4.82 22.99 -3.48
CA LYS A 162 -4.77 23.56 -2.12
C LYS A 162 -5.29 22.58 -1.07
N TYR A 163 -6.38 21.89 -1.38
CA TYR A 163 -6.96 20.87 -0.51
C TYR A 163 -6.02 19.70 -0.25
N ILE A 164 -5.33 19.24 -1.30
CA ILE A 164 -4.37 18.14 -1.21
C ILE A 164 -3.13 18.59 -0.44
N CYS A 165 -2.66 19.83 -0.63
CA CYS A 165 -1.58 20.41 0.17
C CYS A 165 -1.92 20.37 1.66
N ASN A 166 -3.13 20.78 2.05
CA ASN A 166 -3.57 20.70 3.45
C ASN A 166 -3.55 19.26 4.01
N ILE A 167 -3.86 18.26 3.18
CA ILE A 167 -3.76 16.84 3.56
C ILE A 167 -2.29 16.42 3.72
N ILE A 168 -1.41 16.83 2.81
CA ILE A 168 0.03 16.53 2.88
C ILE A 168 0.63 17.15 4.14
N ASP A 169 0.36 18.44 4.38
CA ASP A 169 0.89 19.21 5.50
C ASP A 169 0.30 18.79 6.86
N SER A 170 -0.77 17.99 6.85
CA SER A 170 -1.39 17.52 8.09
C SER A 170 -0.45 16.66 8.96
N THR A 171 0.64 16.12 8.41
CA THR A 171 1.68 15.40 9.17
C THR A 171 2.65 16.34 9.90
N ASN A 172 2.72 17.61 9.52
CA ASN A 172 3.58 18.61 10.15
C ASN A 172 3.02 19.12 11.49
N LYS A 173 1.79 18.75 11.85
CA LYS A 173 1.17 19.18 13.12
C LYS A 173 1.94 18.65 14.33
N ASP A 174 2.30 19.53 15.26
CA ASP A 174 3.16 19.21 16.43
C ASP A 174 2.69 18.01 17.26
N TYR A 175 1.37 17.85 17.38
CA TYR A 175 0.81 16.79 18.21
C TYR A 175 1.14 15.38 17.66
N ILE A 176 1.45 15.25 16.35
CA ILE A 176 1.78 13.97 15.73
C ILE A 176 2.99 13.34 16.42
N ASN A 177 4.13 14.03 16.43
CA ASN A 177 5.35 13.49 17.02
C ASN A 177 5.25 13.39 18.55
N LYS A 178 4.50 14.30 19.21
CA LYS A 178 4.20 14.18 20.65
C LYS A 178 3.44 12.88 20.96
N SER A 179 2.44 12.53 20.16
CA SER A 179 1.70 11.26 20.28
C SER A 179 2.56 10.04 19.97
N ILE A 180 3.45 10.12 18.97
CA ILE A 180 4.38 9.04 18.63
C ILE A 180 5.37 8.79 19.78
N SER A 181 5.92 9.85 20.37
CA SER A 181 6.83 9.76 21.52
C SER A 181 6.18 9.01 22.69
N LYS A 182 4.93 9.36 23.05
CA LYS A 182 4.16 8.64 24.08
C LYS A 182 4.00 7.15 23.77
N ILE A 183 3.74 6.79 22.51
CA ILE A 183 3.60 5.39 22.08
C ILE A 183 4.94 4.64 22.18
N ASN A 184 6.03 5.27 21.74
CA ASN A 184 7.37 4.72 21.80
C ASN A 184 7.79 4.43 23.23
N SER A 185 7.65 5.40 24.14
CA SER A 185 7.97 5.24 25.57
C SER A 185 7.10 4.15 26.22
N LYS A 186 5.80 4.13 25.94
CA LYS A 186 4.89 3.12 26.53
C LYS A 186 5.19 1.69 26.08
N ASN A 187 5.78 1.49 24.90
CA ASN A 187 6.01 0.15 24.33
C ASN A 187 7.49 -0.24 24.25
N ASN A 188 8.42 0.61 24.73
CA ASN A 188 9.87 0.44 24.56
C ASN A 188 10.27 0.23 23.08
N LEU A 189 9.71 1.04 22.19
CA LEU A 189 9.94 0.95 20.74
C LEU A 189 10.69 2.18 20.20
N SER A 190 11.45 1.98 19.12
CA SER A 190 12.13 3.04 18.36
C SER A 190 11.51 3.19 16.98
N LEU A 191 10.24 3.64 16.93
CA LEU A 191 9.55 3.90 15.66
C LEU A 191 9.92 5.29 15.12
N PRO A 192 9.95 5.45 13.78
CA PRO A 192 10.31 6.72 13.15
C PRO A 192 9.29 7.83 13.45
N TYR A 193 9.80 9.03 13.66
CA TYR A 193 9.05 10.29 13.70
C TYR A 193 8.80 10.81 12.28
N TYR A 194 7.78 11.65 12.11
CA TYR A 194 7.57 12.41 10.88
C TYR A 194 8.43 13.66 10.94
N LEU A 195 9.33 13.83 9.98
CA LEU A 195 10.11 15.07 9.88
C LEU A 195 9.24 16.16 9.28
N TYR A 196 9.52 17.41 9.61
CA TYR A 196 8.85 18.55 9.00
C TYR A 196 9.06 18.53 7.47
N ASP A 197 7.99 18.82 6.72
CA ASP A 197 7.92 18.73 5.25
C ASP A 197 8.21 17.34 4.67
N LYS A 198 8.10 16.29 5.48
CA LYS A 198 8.27 14.91 5.02
C LYS A 198 7.25 13.94 5.59
N GLY A 199 6.89 13.02 4.72
CA GLY A 199 6.07 11.87 4.97
C GLY A 199 4.58 12.15 4.81
N VAL A 200 3.85 11.14 4.41
CA VAL A 200 2.38 11.19 4.25
C VAL A 200 1.74 10.20 5.21
N PRO A 201 0.54 10.50 5.73
CA PRO A 201 -0.04 9.73 6.83
C PRO A 201 -0.40 8.31 6.38
N ILE A 202 0.11 7.32 7.11
CA ILE A 202 -0.21 5.91 6.86
C ILE A 202 -1.62 5.62 7.40
N GLY A 203 -2.59 5.48 6.51
CA GLY A 203 -3.99 5.18 6.87
C GLY A 203 -5.02 5.92 6.02
N ASN A 204 -4.59 6.96 5.29
CA ASN A 204 -5.46 7.71 4.40
C ASN A 204 -5.47 7.11 2.98
N MET A 205 -6.61 7.21 2.30
CA MET A 205 -6.75 6.80 0.90
C MET A 205 -5.94 7.74 0.00
N THR A 206 -5.97 9.04 0.26
CA THR A 206 -5.18 10.03 -0.47
C THR A 206 -3.69 9.69 -0.42
N SER A 207 -3.15 9.40 0.77
CA SER A 207 -1.74 9.02 0.92
C SER A 207 -1.34 7.80 0.10
N GLN A 208 -2.23 6.81 0.01
CA GLN A 208 -1.99 5.63 -0.82
C GLN A 208 -1.91 6.01 -2.30
N PHE A 209 -2.86 6.80 -2.79
CA PHE A 209 -2.85 7.25 -4.18
C PHE A 209 -1.65 8.17 -4.50
N LEU A 210 -1.36 9.13 -3.62
CA LEU A 210 -0.21 10.03 -3.79
C LEU A 210 1.12 9.28 -3.78
N SER A 211 1.22 8.21 -2.98
CA SER A 211 2.42 7.37 -2.98
C SER A 211 2.67 6.69 -4.34
N ILE A 212 1.65 6.09 -4.97
CA ILE A 212 1.84 5.50 -6.30
C ILE A 212 2.15 6.56 -7.37
N TYR A 213 1.56 7.76 -7.26
CA TYR A 213 1.77 8.89 -8.15
C TYR A 213 3.17 9.52 -8.00
N TYR A 214 3.70 9.61 -6.78
CA TYR A 214 5.00 10.24 -6.49
C TYR A 214 6.15 9.67 -7.31
N LEU A 215 6.10 8.37 -7.60
CA LEU A 215 7.15 7.68 -8.36
C LEU A 215 6.77 7.43 -9.82
N ASN A 216 5.73 8.09 -10.34
CA ASN A 216 5.22 7.85 -11.70
C ASN A 216 6.22 8.25 -12.79
N ARG A 217 6.89 9.41 -12.64
CA ARG A 217 7.91 9.85 -13.62
C ARG A 217 9.07 8.86 -13.70
N LEU A 218 9.50 8.32 -12.56
CA LEU A 218 10.51 7.25 -12.51
C LEU A 218 10.05 5.97 -13.21
N ASP A 219 8.78 5.57 -13.02
CA ASP A 219 8.22 4.39 -13.68
C ASP A 219 8.33 4.52 -15.21
N HIS A 220 7.97 5.67 -15.77
CA HIS A 220 8.09 5.96 -17.20
C HIS A 220 9.54 5.95 -17.68
N LYS A 221 10.47 6.57 -16.94
CA LYS A 221 11.91 6.53 -17.28
C LYS A 221 12.48 5.12 -17.30
N ILE A 222 12.08 4.26 -16.36
CA ILE A 222 12.52 2.84 -16.36
C ILE A 222 12.09 2.13 -17.64
N ILE A 223 10.89 2.45 -18.14
CA ILE A 223 10.32 1.81 -19.33
C ILE A 223 10.92 2.39 -20.62
N HIS A 224 11.01 3.71 -20.72
CA HIS A 224 11.37 4.41 -21.96
C HIS A 224 12.87 4.65 -22.09
N ASP A 225 13.51 5.16 -21.04
CA ASP A 225 14.91 5.59 -21.08
C ASP A 225 15.85 4.41 -20.81
N TYR A 226 15.56 3.65 -19.74
CA TYR A 226 16.32 2.44 -19.38
C TYR A 226 15.85 1.19 -20.16
N LYS A 227 14.82 1.32 -21.00
CA LYS A 227 14.31 0.27 -21.89
C LYS A 227 14.01 -1.07 -21.19
N ILE A 228 13.67 -1.04 -19.90
CA ILE A 228 13.32 -2.25 -19.15
C ILE A 228 11.85 -2.57 -19.37
N LYS A 229 11.59 -3.39 -20.39
CA LYS A 229 10.24 -3.81 -20.78
C LYS A 229 9.50 -4.57 -19.67
N TYR A 230 10.22 -5.41 -18.93
CA TYR A 230 9.70 -6.30 -17.91
C TYR A 230 9.91 -5.73 -16.51
N PHE A 231 9.07 -4.75 -16.20
CA PHE A 231 9.05 -4.04 -14.92
C PHE A 231 7.70 -4.25 -14.22
N VAL A 232 7.70 -4.50 -12.92
CA VAL A 232 6.49 -4.55 -12.09
C VAL A 232 6.75 -3.80 -10.80
N LYS A 233 5.79 -2.97 -10.38
CA LYS A 233 5.83 -2.24 -9.13
C LYS A 233 4.58 -2.46 -8.31
N TYR A 234 4.79 -2.63 -7.02
CA TYR A 234 3.74 -2.68 -6.02
C TYR A 234 4.13 -1.77 -4.86
N MET A 235 3.61 -0.54 -4.86
CA MET A 235 4.04 0.53 -3.93
C MET A 235 5.55 0.81 -4.05
N ASP A 236 6.31 0.55 -2.99
CA ASP A 236 7.74 0.72 -2.86
C ASP A 236 8.55 -0.52 -3.26
N ASP A 237 7.91 -1.66 -3.55
CA ASP A 237 8.55 -2.87 -4.06
C ASP A 237 8.61 -2.83 -5.60
N PHE A 238 9.83 -2.79 -6.14
CA PHE A 238 10.14 -2.80 -7.57
C PHE A 238 10.75 -4.14 -7.98
N ILE A 239 10.30 -4.69 -9.11
CA ILE A 239 10.85 -5.88 -9.74
C ILE A 239 11.17 -5.56 -11.20
N LEU A 240 12.45 -5.57 -11.55
CA LEU A 240 12.96 -5.35 -12.90
C LEU A 240 13.62 -6.63 -13.38
N ILE A 241 13.27 -7.10 -14.58
CA ILE A 241 13.75 -8.36 -15.14
C ILE A 241 14.49 -8.07 -16.45
N HIS A 242 15.72 -8.56 -16.55
CA HIS A 242 16.56 -8.34 -17.73
C HIS A 242 17.54 -9.51 -17.95
N GLN A 243 18.01 -9.70 -19.19
CA GLN A 243 18.92 -10.79 -19.53
C GLN A 243 20.35 -10.56 -19.01
N ASP A 244 20.78 -9.30 -18.95
CA ASP A 244 22.13 -8.91 -18.56
C ASP A 244 22.17 -8.38 -17.12
N LYS A 245 23.07 -8.96 -16.32
CA LYS A 245 23.34 -8.57 -14.93
C LYS A 245 24.10 -7.24 -14.83
N LYS A 246 25.05 -6.98 -15.74
CA LYS A 246 25.85 -5.75 -15.73
C LYS A 246 24.93 -4.56 -15.97
N TYR A 247 24.08 -4.65 -17.00
CA TYR A 247 23.07 -3.64 -17.27
C TYR A 247 22.12 -3.39 -16.09
N LEU A 248 21.63 -4.43 -15.40
CA LEU A 248 20.80 -4.23 -14.19
C LEU A 248 21.54 -3.51 -13.06
N LYS A 249 22.86 -3.70 -12.94
CA LYS A 249 23.67 -3.00 -11.95
C LYS A 249 23.78 -1.52 -12.30
N GLU A 250 24.04 -1.19 -13.56
CA GLU A 250 24.06 0.19 -14.04
C GLU A 250 22.70 0.88 -13.85
N VAL A 251 21.61 0.21 -14.23
CA VAL A 251 20.26 0.77 -14.05
C VAL A 251 19.92 0.93 -12.57
N LYS A 252 20.35 0.00 -11.70
CA LYS A 252 20.19 0.14 -10.25
C LYS A 252 20.86 1.43 -9.76
N GLU A 253 22.11 1.69 -10.16
CA GLU A 253 22.87 2.88 -9.75
C GLU A 253 22.19 4.17 -10.23
N LYS A 254 21.71 4.20 -11.48
CA LYS A 254 20.93 5.33 -12.03
C LYS A 254 19.63 5.58 -11.26
N ILE A 255 18.87 4.52 -10.96
CA ILE A 255 17.65 4.62 -10.17
C ILE A 255 17.97 5.10 -8.74
N GLU A 256 19.04 4.61 -8.12
CA GLU A 256 19.47 5.05 -6.78
C GLU A 256 19.84 6.52 -6.74
N GLN A 257 20.58 7.01 -7.75
CA GLN A 257 20.90 8.44 -7.91
C GLN A 257 19.63 9.28 -8.07
N GLU A 258 18.74 8.89 -8.99
CA GLU A 258 17.52 9.64 -9.25
C GLU A 258 16.58 9.68 -8.03
N LEU A 259 16.44 8.55 -7.32
CA LEU A 259 15.69 8.50 -6.06
C LEU A 259 16.25 9.48 -5.02
N ASN A 260 17.56 9.62 -4.93
CA ASN A 260 18.20 10.52 -3.97
C ASN A 260 18.09 11.99 -4.40
N ASP A 261 18.40 12.28 -5.66
CA ASP A 261 18.60 13.65 -6.13
C ASP A 261 17.27 14.36 -6.42
N VAL A 262 16.35 13.66 -7.09
CA VAL A 262 15.04 14.20 -7.49
C VAL A 262 14.01 13.96 -6.40
N TYR A 263 13.89 12.73 -5.92
CA TYR A 263 12.81 12.34 -5.01
C TYR A 263 13.18 12.45 -3.52
N LYS A 264 14.43 12.75 -3.17
CA LYS A 264 14.94 12.81 -1.79
C LYS A 264 14.66 11.53 -0.98
N LEU A 265 14.62 10.38 -1.66
CA LEU A 265 14.37 9.06 -1.12
C LEU A 265 15.66 8.24 -1.03
N LYS A 266 15.69 7.29 -0.08
CA LYS A 266 16.81 6.36 0.10
C LYS A 266 16.38 4.93 -0.16
N VAL A 267 17.18 4.19 -0.91
CA VAL A 267 16.98 2.77 -1.15
C VAL A 267 17.37 1.95 0.09
N ASN A 268 16.60 0.89 0.34
CA ASN A 268 16.86 -0.07 1.39
C ASN A 268 17.90 -1.10 0.92
N LYS A 269 19.17 -0.83 1.24
CA LYS A 269 20.32 -1.66 0.83
C LYS A 269 20.18 -3.14 1.22
N ASN A 270 19.56 -3.44 2.36
CA ASN A 270 19.43 -4.82 2.85
C ASN A 270 18.39 -5.65 2.10
N LYS A 271 17.39 -5.00 1.50
CA LYS A 271 16.33 -5.68 0.75
C LYS A 271 16.50 -5.58 -0.76
N THR A 272 17.35 -4.68 -1.21
CA THR A 272 17.66 -4.46 -2.62
C THR A 272 18.73 -5.43 -3.05
N ASN A 273 18.42 -6.29 -4.02
CA ASN A 273 19.35 -7.30 -4.50
C ASN A 273 19.14 -7.64 -5.97
N ILE A 274 20.20 -8.16 -6.59
CA ILE A 274 20.17 -8.73 -7.93
C ILE A 274 20.34 -10.24 -7.77
N THR A 275 19.38 -11.00 -8.26
CA THR A 275 19.37 -12.48 -8.19
C THR A 275 19.24 -13.05 -9.59
N ASN A 276 19.71 -14.28 -9.79
CA ASN A 276 19.47 -14.99 -11.05
C ASN A 276 18.14 -15.75 -11.02
N SER A 277 17.63 -16.11 -12.20
CA SER A 277 16.37 -16.84 -12.36
C SER A 277 16.33 -18.19 -11.63
N LYS A 278 17.48 -18.87 -11.47
CA LYS A 278 17.60 -20.20 -10.83
C LYS A 278 17.49 -20.14 -9.30
N GLU A 279 18.19 -19.19 -8.68
CA GLU A 279 18.13 -18.86 -7.24
C GLU A 279 16.73 -18.38 -6.84
N GLY A 280 16.17 -17.55 -7.71
CA GLY A 280 14.85 -16.97 -7.59
C GLY A 280 14.76 -15.81 -6.62
N PHE A 281 13.58 -15.19 -6.58
CA PHE A 281 13.31 -14.00 -5.77
C PHE A 281 11.97 -14.11 -5.06
N ILE A 282 11.78 -13.29 -4.01
CA ILE A 282 10.54 -13.21 -3.25
C ILE A 282 9.81 -11.91 -3.56
N PHE A 283 8.57 -12.02 -4.03
CA PHE A 283 7.69 -10.90 -4.32
C PHE A 283 6.28 -11.19 -3.81
N LEU A 284 5.69 -10.24 -3.09
CA LEU A 284 4.33 -10.30 -2.52
C LEU A 284 3.99 -11.64 -1.83
N GLY A 285 4.95 -12.18 -1.07
CA GLY A 285 4.78 -13.41 -0.29
C GLY A 285 4.97 -14.73 -1.06
N TYR A 286 5.31 -14.67 -2.34
CA TYR A 286 5.64 -15.82 -3.18
C TYR A 286 7.11 -15.80 -3.60
N ARG A 287 7.71 -16.98 -3.72
CA ARG A 287 9.05 -17.21 -4.27
C ARG A 287 8.92 -17.74 -5.69
N PHE A 288 9.55 -17.05 -6.63
CA PHE A 288 9.62 -17.41 -8.04
C PHE A 288 11.00 -17.96 -8.35
N ARG A 289 11.07 -19.11 -9.03
CA ARG A 289 12.30 -19.73 -9.53
C ARG A 289 12.07 -20.29 -10.92
N VAL A 290 13.11 -20.31 -11.74
CA VAL A 290 13.12 -21.01 -13.03
C VAL A 290 14.21 -22.07 -13.00
N ILE A 291 13.83 -23.34 -13.12
CA ILE A 291 14.74 -24.48 -13.14
C ILE A 291 14.35 -25.34 -14.33
N ASN A 292 15.32 -25.72 -15.17
CA ASN A 292 15.09 -26.56 -16.36
C ASN A 292 13.92 -26.03 -17.21
N ASN A 293 13.92 -24.72 -17.45
CA ASN A 293 12.89 -23.98 -18.19
C ASN A 293 11.46 -24.01 -17.58
N LYS A 294 11.29 -24.58 -16.38
CA LYS A 294 10.01 -24.62 -15.65
C LYS A 294 9.94 -23.52 -14.59
N THR A 295 8.83 -22.80 -14.56
CA THR A 295 8.57 -21.78 -13.53
C THR A 295 7.98 -22.44 -12.30
N ILE A 296 8.68 -22.33 -11.19
CA ILE A 296 8.28 -22.86 -9.89
C ILE A 296 7.89 -21.67 -9.01
N ILE A 297 6.62 -21.65 -8.60
CA ILE A 297 6.05 -20.62 -7.72
C ILE A 297 5.66 -21.30 -6.41
N ASN A 298 6.33 -20.90 -5.32
CA ASN A 298 6.08 -21.43 -3.99
C ASN A 298 5.73 -20.30 -3.03
N ILE A 299 4.99 -20.60 -1.96
CA ILE A 299 4.77 -19.62 -0.89
C ILE A 299 6.08 -19.39 -0.15
N SER A 300 6.40 -18.13 0.18
CA SER A 300 7.61 -17.83 0.95
C SER A 300 7.53 -18.43 2.36
N ASN A 301 8.67 -18.87 2.89
CA ASN A 301 8.73 -19.43 4.25
C ASN A 301 8.24 -18.45 5.32
N SER A 302 8.50 -17.15 5.13
CA SER A 302 7.97 -16.10 6.00
C SER A 302 6.45 -16.04 5.97
N THR A 303 5.83 -16.20 4.79
CA THR A 303 4.36 -16.22 4.67
C THR A 303 3.77 -17.50 5.25
N LEU A 304 4.38 -18.66 5.00
CA LEU A 304 3.96 -19.93 5.62
C LEU A 304 4.01 -19.87 7.16
N LYS A 305 5.09 -19.33 7.74
CA LYS A 305 5.20 -19.15 9.20
C LYS A 305 4.09 -18.26 9.75
N ARG A 306 3.76 -17.16 9.06
CA ARG A 306 2.67 -16.25 9.45
C ARG A 306 1.30 -16.93 9.38
N VAL A 307 1.02 -17.64 8.29
CA VAL A 307 -0.23 -18.40 8.10
C VAL A 307 -0.36 -19.45 9.21
N LYS A 308 0.69 -20.25 9.47
CA LYS A 308 0.71 -21.24 10.54
C LYS A 308 0.43 -20.62 11.92
N LYS A 309 1.07 -19.49 12.24
CA LYS A 309 0.83 -18.79 13.52
C LYS A 309 -0.65 -18.39 13.64
N ARG A 310 -1.23 -17.84 12.57
CA ARG A 310 -2.63 -17.39 12.58
C ARG A 310 -3.61 -18.55 12.63
N ILE A 311 -3.36 -19.67 11.94
CA ILE A 311 -4.16 -20.90 12.02
C ILE A 311 -4.21 -21.39 13.47
N LYS A 312 -3.07 -21.46 14.16
CA LYS A 312 -3.02 -21.85 15.58
C LYS A 312 -3.78 -20.88 16.48
N GLU A 313 -3.65 -19.58 16.23
CA GLU A 313 -4.36 -18.54 17.00
C GLU A 313 -5.88 -18.67 16.81
N VAL A 314 -6.34 -18.87 15.57
CA VAL A 314 -7.76 -19.10 15.27
C VAL A 314 -8.26 -20.37 15.95
N ARG A 315 -7.47 -21.45 15.93
CA ARG A 315 -7.82 -22.70 16.62
C ARG A 315 -7.98 -22.47 18.13
N TYR A 316 -7.00 -21.84 18.76
CA TYR A 316 -7.06 -21.49 20.18
C TYR A 316 -8.29 -20.63 20.52
N LEU A 317 -8.60 -19.62 19.71
CA LEU A 317 -9.77 -18.78 19.94
C LEU A 317 -11.08 -19.56 19.80
N TYR A 318 -11.14 -20.53 18.89
CA TYR A 318 -12.31 -21.38 18.70
C TYR A 318 -12.48 -22.36 19.87
N ASP A 319 -11.41 -23.04 20.28
CA ASP A 319 -11.42 -24.00 21.40
C ASP A 319 -11.74 -23.34 22.76
N ASN A 320 -11.64 -22.01 22.85
CA ASN A 320 -11.98 -21.23 24.05
C ASN A 320 -13.24 -20.37 23.88
N ASP A 321 -14.10 -20.71 22.91
CA ASP A 321 -15.39 -20.05 22.63
C ASP A 321 -15.32 -18.53 22.40
N LYS A 322 -14.15 -18.01 22.01
CA LYS A 322 -13.94 -16.57 21.73
C LYS A 322 -14.38 -16.18 20.32
N ILE A 323 -14.54 -17.16 19.43
CA ILE A 323 -15.01 -16.95 18.05
C ILE A 323 -16.01 -18.03 17.66
N THR A 324 -16.99 -17.66 16.83
CA THR A 324 -17.99 -18.59 16.31
C THR A 324 -17.42 -19.49 15.22
N PHE A 325 -18.05 -20.65 15.01
CA PHE A 325 -17.73 -21.56 13.92
C PHE A 325 -17.68 -20.85 12.55
N ASN A 326 -18.67 -20.00 12.25
CA ASN A 326 -18.72 -19.24 10.99
C ASN A 326 -17.49 -18.33 10.80
N SER A 327 -17.02 -17.69 11.87
CA SER A 327 -15.82 -16.85 11.85
C SER A 327 -14.55 -17.67 11.60
N THR A 328 -14.46 -18.83 12.27
CA THR A 328 -13.37 -19.80 12.10
C THR A 328 -13.33 -20.34 10.67
N PHE A 329 -14.46 -20.86 10.17
CA PHE A 329 -14.63 -21.41 8.83
C PHE A 329 -14.28 -20.37 7.75
N SER A 330 -14.79 -19.14 7.88
CA SER A 330 -14.48 -18.05 6.96
C SER A 330 -13.00 -17.70 6.95
N SER A 331 -12.36 -17.65 8.13
CA SER A 331 -10.93 -17.37 8.26
C SER A 331 -10.08 -18.44 7.59
N ILE A 332 -10.41 -19.72 7.79
CA ILE A 332 -9.70 -20.87 7.22
C ILE A 332 -9.88 -20.92 5.70
N ASN A 333 -11.11 -20.80 5.21
CA ASN A 333 -11.41 -20.82 3.78
C ASN A 333 -10.70 -19.70 3.02
N ASN A 334 -10.58 -18.52 3.63
CA ASN A 334 -9.81 -17.44 3.04
C ASN A 334 -8.36 -17.87 2.72
N TYR A 335 -7.71 -18.62 3.62
CA TYR A 335 -6.36 -19.14 3.37
C TYR A 335 -6.32 -20.19 2.26
N TYR A 336 -7.31 -21.08 2.18
CA TYR A 336 -7.42 -22.05 1.09
C TYR A 336 -7.54 -21.36 -0.26
N TYR A 337 -8.50 -20.45 -0.41
CA TYR A 337 -8.80 -19.80 -1.69
C TYR A 337 -7.74 -18.77 -2.10
N SER A 338 -7.12 -18.08 -1.14
CA SER A 338 -6.09 -17.07 -1.44
C SER A 338 -4.78 -17.68 -1.94
N PHE A 339 -4.40 -18.84 -1.43
CA PHE A 339 -3.09 -19.43 -1.76
C PHE A 339 -3.16 -20.64 -2.69
N LYS A 340 -4.27 -21.40 -2.69
CA LYS A 340 -4.50 -22.58 -3.53
C LYS A 340 -3.31 -23.56 -3.59
N THR A 341 -2.68 -23.83 -2.43
CA THR A 341 -1.56 -24.78 -2.35
C THR A 341 -1.84 -25.95 -1.43
N LEU A 342 -1.36 -27.14 -1.82
CA LEU A 342 -1.42 -28.36 -1.02
C LEU A 342 -0.75 -28.21 0.36
N LYS A 343 0.28 -27.37 0.47
CA LYS A 343 0.98 -27.11 1.75
C LYS A 343 0.08 -26.45 2.78
N ILE A 344 -0.76 -25.49 2.37
CA ILE A 344 -1.70 -24.84 3.29
C ILE A 344 -2.85 -25.78 3.62
N LYS A 345 -3.33 -26.57 2.65
CA LYS A 345 -4.33 -27.62 2.91
C LYS A 345 -3.87 -28.57 4.02
N ARG A 346 -2.69 -29.18 3.86
CA ARG A 346 -2.10 -30.06 4.89
C ARG A 346 -1.91 -29.38 6.25
N LEU A 347 -1.58 -28.09 6.27
CA LEU A 347 -1.43 -27.33 7.52
C LEU A 347 -2.77 -27.16 8.23
N VAL A 348 -3.83 -26.82 7.50
CA VAL A 348 -5.16 -26.70 8.09
C VAL A 348 -5.66 -28.06 8.54
N ASP A 349 -5.55 -29.09 7.69
CA ASP A 349 -5.95 -30.46 8.00
C ASP A 349 -5.32 -30.93 9.32
N LYS A 350 -4.02 -30.66 9.50
CA LYS A 350 -3.29 -30.98 10.73
C LYS A 350 -3.81 -30.29 12.02
N TYR A 351 -4.38 -29.09 11.92
CA TYR A 351 -4.78 -28.31 13.10
C TYR A 351 -6.30 -28.28 13.33
N PHE A 352 -7.09 -28.69 12.34
CA PHE A 352 -8.55 -28.61 12.40
C PHE A 352 -9.26 -29.96 12.19
N PHE A 353 -8.63 -30.92 11.52
CA PHE A 353 -9.31 -32.16 11.08
C PHE A 353 -8.62 -33.45 11.53
N THR A 354 -7.37 -33.42 11.98
CA THR A 354 -6.73 -34.56 12.66
C THR A 354 -6.90 -34.43 14.16
N ASN A 355 -7.80 -35.24 14.72
CA ASN A 355 -7.87 -35.56 16.15
C ASN A 355 -6.77 -36.55 16.51
#